data_AF-A0A0F7SKR0-F1
#
_entry.id   AF-A0A0F7SKR0-F1
#
_cell.length_a   1.000
_cell.length_b   1.000
_cell.length_c   1.000
_cell.angle_alpha   90.00
_cell.angle_beta   90.00
_cell.angle_gamma   90.00
#
_symmetry.space_group_name_H-M   'P 1'
#
loop_
_entity.id
_entity.type
_entity.pdbx_description
1 polymer ?
#
loop_
_entity_poly.entity_id
_entity_poly.type
_entity_poly.pdbx_seq_one_letter_code
_entity_poly.pdbx_strand_id
1 'polypeptide(L)'
;MSDLVHLPKSELNEAQVRQLEENNKKLLARVKAFDRHSNMVLENVKEMWTEQPSSKNKKPANKDRFISKMFLRGDSVVIVLRVAP
;
A
#
# COMPACT_ATOMS: atom_id res chain seq x y z
N MET A 1 -29.43 -21.58 16.73
CA MET A 1 -28.90 -22.36 15.59
C MET A 1 -29.21 -21.55 14.34
N SER A 2 -28.30 -20.92 13.61
CA SER A 2 -26.84 -20.84 13.73
C SER A 2 -26.41 -19.67 12.84
N ASP A 3 -25.62 -18.76 13.42
CA ASP A 3 -24.50 -18.06 12.78
C ASP A 3 -24.76 -17.28 11.49
N LEU A 4 -25.46 -16.16 11.64
CA LEU A 4 -25.07 -14.94 10.94
C LEU A 4 -23.70 -14.53 11.51
N VAL A 5 -22.62 -14.94 10.83
CA VAL A 5 -21.26 -14.47 11.13
C VAL A 5 -21.23 -12.96 10.88
N HIS A 6 -21.56 -12.22 11.93
CA HIS A 6 -21.28 -10.81 12.07
C HIS A 6 -19.76 -10.71 12.22
N LEU A 7 -19.03 -10.65 11.11
CA LEU A 7 -17.63 -10.19 11.14
C LEU A 7 -17.69 -8.71 11.57
N PRO A 8 -17.23 -8.35 12.78
CA PRO A 8 -17.25 -6.96 13.19
C PRO A 8 -16.33 -6.17 12.25
N LYS A 9 -16.89 -5.14 11.62
CA LYS A 9 -16.07 -4.05 11.08
C LYS A 9 -15.34 -3.42 12.27
N SER A 10 -14.01 -3.37 12.21
CA SER A 10 -13.04 -2.75 13.15
C SER A 10 -12.56 -3.60 14.33
N GLU A 11 -11.52 -4.43 14.10
CA GLU A 11 -10.68 -5.00 15.17
C GLU A 11 -9.23 -4.48 15.15
N LEU A 12 -8.97 -3.41 14.40
CA LEU A 12 -7.65 -2.77 14.42
C LEU A 12 -7.73 -1.53 15.31
N ASN A 13 -7.00 -1.55 16.42
CA ASN A 13 -6.83 -0.38 17.28
C ASN A 13 -6.10 0.73 16.49
N GLU A 14 -6.30 1.99 16.86
CA GLU A 14 -5.71 3.14 16.18
C GLU A 14 -4.19 3.03 16.00
N ALA A 15 -3.49 2.41 16.96
CA ALA A 15 -2.07 2.13 16.87
C ALA A 15 -1.72 1.13 15.75
N GLN A 16 -2.54 0.09 15.56
CA GLN A 16 -2.37 -0.89 14.48
C GLN A 16 -2.71 -0.28 13.12
N VAL A 17 -3.74 0.58 13.07
CA VAL A 17 -4.08 1.35 11.86
C VAL A 17 -2.94 2.30 11.49
N ARG A 18 -2.41 3.06 12.45
CA ARG A 18 -1.26 3.95 12.23
C ARG A 18 -0.02 3.18 11.80
N GLN A 19 0.25 2.02 12.39
CA GLN A 19 1.39 1.19 12.00
C GLN A 19 1.23 0.63 10.57
N LEU A 20 0.01 0.30 10.12
CA LEU A 20 -0.25 -0.04 8.73
C LEU A 20 -0.03 1.15 7.80
N GLU A 21 -0.51 2.33 8.18
CA GLU A 21 -0.31 3.59 7.42
C GLU A 21 1.17 3.99 7.33
N GLU A 22 1.96 3.75 8.38
CA GLU A 22 3.39 3.99 8.44
C GLU A 22 4.20 3.05 7.53
N ASN A 23 3.73 1.80 7.40
CA ASN A 23 4.34 0.81 6.53
C ASN A 23 3.82 0.88 5.08
N ASN A 24 2.79 1.69 4.81
CA ASN A 24 2.14 1.74 3.51
C ASN A 24 2.96 2.53 2.50
N LYS A 25 3.64 1.78 1.62
CA LYS A 25 4.28 2.33 0.44
C LYS A 25 3.25 2.55 -0.65
N LYS A 26 3.28 3.74 -1.26
CA LYS A 26 2.43 4.09 -2.39
C LYS A 26 3.20 3.89 -3.68
N LEU A 27 2.60 3.23 -4.66
CA LEU A 27 3.18 3.02 -5.98
C LEU A 27 2.38 3.82 -7.01
N LEU A 28 3.07 4.71 -7.72
CA LEU A 28 2.56 5.31 -8.96
C LEU A 28 3.31 4.66 -10.12
N ALA A 29 2.59 3.98 -11.00
CA ALA A 29 3.23 3.19 -12.06
C ALA A 29 2.32 3.03 -13.28
N ARG A 30 2.92 2.64 -14.41
CA ARG A 30 2.18 2.12 -15.56
C ARG A 30 2.03 0.60 -15.42
N VAL A 31 0.79 0.12 -15.38
CA VAL A 31 0.50 -1.32 -15.43
C VAL A 31 0.73 -1.83 -16.85
N LYS A 32 1.53 -2.89 -16.98
CA LYS A 32 1.77 -3.59 -18.25
C LYS A 32 0.98 -4.88 -18.37
N ALA A 33 0.83 -5.61 -17.27
CA ALA A 33 0.05 -6.83 -17.20
C ALA A 33 -0.63 -6.93 -15.83
N PHE A 34 -1.77 -7.61 -15.81
CA PHE A 34 -2.59 -7.85 -14.63
C PHE A 34 -3.21 -9.25 -14.76
N ASP A 35 -3.35 -9.97 -13.64
CA ASP A 35 -3.98 -11.29 -13.60
C ASP A 35 -5.12 -11.38 -12.57
N ARG A 36 -5.77 -12.55 -12.48
CA ARG A 36 -6.90 -12.79 -11.56
C ARG A 36 -6.55 -12.68 -10.07
N HIS A 37 -5.27 -12.85 -9.74
CA HIS A 37 -4.79 -12.77 -8.37
C HIS A 37 -4.38 -11.34 -8.02
N SER A 38 -4.55 -10.39 -8.94
CA SER A 38 -4.05 -9.02 -8.85
C SER A 38 -2.53 -8.92 -8.84
N ASN A 39 -1.80 -9.94 -9.33
CA ASN A 39 -0.38 -9.76 -9.61
C ASN A 39 -0.22 -8.78 -10.77
N MET A 40 0.82 -7.95 -10.71
CA MET A 40 1.05 -6.91 -11.69
C MET A 40 2.50 -6.88 -12.16
N VAL A 41 2.66 -6.66 -13.46
CA VAL A 41 3.92 -6.19 -14.03
C VAL A 41 3.81 -4.69 -14.22
N LEU A 42 4.71 -3.95 -13.56
CA LEU A 42 4.73 -2.50 -13.53
C LEU A 42 5.97 -1.95 -14.23
N GLU A 43 5.81 -0.84 -14.92
CA GLU A 43 6.92 -0.05 -15.49
C GLU A 43 6.86 1.40 -15.04
N ASN A 44 8.02 2.05 -15.02
CA ASN A 44 8.18 3.44 -14.60
C ASN A 44 7.59 3.68 -13.20
N VAL A 45 7.97 2.82 -12.25
CA VAL A 45 7.40 2.82 -10.91
C VAL A 45 8.06 3.91 -10.07
N LYS A 46 7.23 4.78 -9.50
CA LYS A 46 7.59 5.70 -8.43
C LYS A 46 7.03 5.16 -7.12
N GLU A 47 7.91 4.62 -6.29
CA GLU A 47 7.59 4.15 -4.94
C GLU A 47 7.80 5.29 -3.95
N MET A 48 6.80 5.57 -3.12
CA MET A 48 6.78 6.69 -2.17
C MET A 48 6.44 6.16 -0.78
N TRP A 49 7.18 6.61 0.23
CA TRP A 49 6.90 6.30 1.64
C TRP A 49 7.28 7.49 2.52
N THR A 50 6.73 7.53 3.73
CA THR A 50 7.10 8.51 4.74
C THR A 50 7.97 7.83 5.76
N GLU A 51 9.20 8.31 5.94
CA GLU A 51 10.03 7.88 7.05
C GLU A 51 9.63 8.63 8.30
N GLN A 52 9.14 7.88 9.29
CA GLN A 52 8.96 8.42 10.63
C GLN A 52 10.30 8.40 11.38
N PRO A 53 10.73 9.54 11.93
CA PRO A 53 11.92 9.57 12.74
C PRO A 53 11.67 8.92 14.10
N SER A 54 12.62 8.11 14.58
CA SER A 54 12.52 7.50 15.91
C SER A 54 12.60 8.51 17.07
N SER A 55 13.08 9.73 16.81
CA SER A 55 13.16 10.80 17.81
C SER A 55 12.00 11.79 17.68
N LYS A 56 11.37 12.15 18.81
CA LYS A 56 10.22 13.07 18.91
C LYS A 56 10.43 14.48 18.31
N ASN A 57 11.67 14.90 18.04
CA ASN A 57 11.99 16.26 17.56
C ASN A 57 12.24 16.39 16.05
N LYS A 58 12.12 15.30 15.27
CA LYS A 58 12.33 15.36 13.81
C LYS A 58 10.98 15.30 13.09
N LYS A 59 10.88 16.04 11.99
CA LYS A 59 9.68 16.02 11.14
C LYS A 59 9.67 14.76 10.26
N PRO A 60 8.50 14.18 9.96
CA PRO A 60 8.38 13.11 8.98
C PRO A 60 8.95 13.54 7.63
N ALA A 61 9.74 12.66 7.00
CA ALA A 61 10.37 12.93 5.71
C ALA A 61 9.74 12.05 4.64
N ASN A 62 9.19 12.67 3.59
CA ASN A 62 8.71 11.94 2.43
C ASN A 62 9.90 11.53 1.57
N LYS A 63 10.01 10.24 1.27
CA LYS A 63 11.00 9.70 0.36
C LYS A 63 10.32 9.06 -0.83
N ASP A 64 11.02 9.10 -1.94
CA ASP A 64 10.66 8.39 -3.14
C ASP A 64 11.86 7.72 -3.78
N ARG A 65 11.59 6.68 -4.59
CA ARG A 65 12.58 6.09 -5.48
C ARG A 65 11.94 5.67 -6.79
N PHE A 66 12.77 5.65 -7.82
CA PHE A 66 12.38 5.19 -9.14
C PHE A 66 12.83 3.75 -9.38
N ILE A 67 11.94 2.94 -9.96
CA ILE A 67 12.20 1.55 -10.33
C ILE A 67 11.68 1.35 -11.75
N SER A 68 12.58 1.03 -12.69
CA SER A 68 12.26 0.94 -14.10
C SER A 68 11.23 -0.15 -14.42
N LYS A 69 11.37 -1.34 -13.79
CA LYS A 69 10.46 -2.48 -13.90
C LYS A 69 10.29 -3.18 -12.56
N MET A 70 9.08 -3.59 -12.22
CA MET A 70 8.77 -4.29 -10.97
C MET A 70 7.69 -5.34 -11.19
N PHE A 71 7.81 -6.47 -10.51
CA PHE A 71 6.72 -7.41 -10.30
C PHE A 71 6.11 -7.17 -8.91
N LEU A 72 4.80 -6.95 -8.85
CA LEU A 72 4.04 -6.79 -7.61
C LEU A 72 3.12 -7.98 -7.43
N ARG A 73 3.21 -8.65 -6.28
CA ARG A 73 2.33 -9.75 -5.92
C ARG A 73 0.97 -9.20 -5.45
N GLY A 74 -0.10 -9.83 -5.88
CA GLY A 74 -1.46 -9.35 -5.63
C GLY A 74 -1.92 -9.40 -4.18
N ASP A 75 -1.38 -10.31 -3.36
CA ASP A 75 -1.65 -10.35 -1.92
C ASP A 75 -1.19 -9.07 -1.19
N SER A 76 -0.26 -8.31 -1.78
CA SER A 76 0.22 -7.02 -1.25
C SER A 76 -0.56 -5.82 -1.78
N VAL A 77 -1.52 -6.02 -2.69
CA VAL A 77 -2.32 -4.95 -3.30
C VAL A 77 -3.55 -4.70 -2.44
N VAL A 78 -3.63 -3.51 -1.84
CA VAL A 78 -4.78 -3.12 -1.02
C VAL A 78 -5.87 -2.46 -1.90
N ILE A 79 -5.51 -1.42 -2.64
CA ILE A 79 -6.43 -0.68 -3.53
C ILE A 79 -5.67 -0.28 -4.80
N VAL A 80 -6.36 -0.35 -5.94
CA VAL A 80 -5.86 0.15 -7.23
C VAL A 80 -6.72 1.32 -7.66
N LEU A 81 -6.10 2.49 -7.84
CA LEU A 81 -6.77 3.69 -8.34
C LEU A 81 -6.29 3.96 -9.76
N ARG A 82 -7.23 4.07 -10.70
CA ARG A 82 -6.93 4.51 -12.07
C ARG A 82 -6.95 6.02 -12.10
N VAL A 83 -5.81 6.63 -12.40
CA VAL A 83 -5.74 8.06 -12.73
C VAL A 83 -6.28 8.23 -14.15
N ALA A 84 -7.40 8.92 -14.30
CA ALA A 84 -7.88 9.34 -15.60
C ALA A 84 -6.97 10.46 -16.13
N PRO A 85 -6.60 10.46 -17.42
CA PRO A 85 -5.91 11.59 -18.03
C PRO A 85 -6.80 12.84 -18.07
#